data_AF-A0AAE2YI85-F1
#
_entry.id   AF-A0AAE2YI85-F1
#
_cell.length_a   1.000
_cell.length_b   1.000
_cell.length_c   1.000
_cell.angle_alpha   90.00
_cell.angle_beta   90.00
_cell.angle_gamma   90.00
#
_symmetry.space_group_name_H-M   'P 1'
#
loop_
_entity.id
_entity.type
_entity.pdbx_description
1 polymer ?
#
loop_
_entity_poly.entity_id
_entity_poly.type
_entity_poly.pdbx_seq_one_letter_code
_entity_poly.pdbx_strand_id
1 'polypeptide(L)'
;MKDPKELLVYLLLRSMKEATLDELAEAAGIPRRSAVRILRSFIRRGVAREAEGKVLFNPQCSGGLRAPFGGDVVELNITVDRDLMKAGEVRVYRGEELVASMPCIFSGEDFVIDLSGFLEFYGKVAREKGSPFSVKKAYNVFRRLMEGRGEVKSAGQWEIDAALGAILLCGAVAEELGLDYIITTIDSSSIPRRVELKELEDIGETNGVDFVAGYYFPLGRGEGLLLVDRAGRTYFSKRGGALVELEVSEEGDMVEVDFTKLVDFYVKLSEENEANFSAEKVVDYFFSTLEEGSRIEDCLKLVEHNERELLEAMYRISVLVMRLRGKDVIAKVTYLSFSGGN
;
A
#
# COMPACT_ATOMS: atom_id res chain seq x y z
N MET A 1 -0.79 13.88 21.32
CA MET A 1 -1.69 13.59 22.46
C MET A 1 -0.95 12.76 23.48
N LYS A 2 -1.26 12.89 24.78
CA LYS A 2 -0.63 12.10 25.86
C LYS A 2 -1.57 11.07 26.53
N ASP A 3 -2.84 10.98 26.13
CA ASP A 3 -3.89 10.29 26.92
C ASP A 3 -4.72 9.29 26.08
N PRO A 4 -4.78 7.99 26.42
CA PRO A 4 -5.53 6.94 25.70
C PRO A 4 -7.03 7.19 25.64
N LYS A 5 -7.51 7.98 26.61
CA LYS A 5 -8.88 8.42 26.72
C LYS A 5 -9.27 9.31 25.55
N GLU A 6 -8.32 10.08 25.01
CA GLU A 6 -8.54 10.94 23.85
C GLU A 6 -8.98 10.08 22.66
N LEU A 7 -8.26 9.01 22.37
CA LEU A 7 -8.59 8.07 21.29
C LEU A 7 -9.97 7.41 21.43
N LEU A 8 -10.30 6.89 22.60
CA LEU A 8 -11.57 6.19 22.79
C LEU A 8 -12.76 7.12 22.50
N VAL A 9 -12.65 8.37 22.94
CA VAL A 9 -13.64 9.42 22.65
C VAL A 9 -13.72 9.71 21.16
N TYR A 10 -12.62 9.62 20.39
CA TYR A 10 -12.65 9.78 18.93
C TYR A 10 -13.50 8.72 18.26
N LEU A 11 -13.23 7.44 18.56
CA LEU A 11 -13.92 6.32 17.92
C LEU A 11 -15.40 6.29 18.28
N LEU A 12 -15.72 6.59 19.55
CA LEU A 12 -17.11 6.73 20.02
C LEU A 12 -17.82 7.87 19.30
N LEU A 13 -17.21 9.05 19.23
CA LEU A 13 -17.81 10.19 18.55
C LEU A 13 -18.02 9.91 17.05
N ARG A 14 -17.06 9.27 16.38
CA ARG A 14 -17.20 8.85 14.97
C ARG A 14 -18.37 7.88 14.77
N SER A 15 -18.49 6.87 15.64
CA SER A 15 -19.56 5.87 15.58
C SER A 15 -20.94 6.47 15.85
N MET A 16 -21.05 7.28 16.91
CA MET A 16 -22.31 7.90 17.34
C MET A 16 -22.73 9.04 16.40
N LYS A 17 -21.80 9.63 15.64
CA LYS A 17 -21.93 10.84 14.80
C LYS A 17 -22.27 12.11 15.57
N GLU A 18 -23.08 11.99 16.61
CA GLU A 18 -23.51 13.04 17.52
C GLU A 18 -23.66 12.46 18.91
N ALA A 19 -23.13 13.14 19.92
CA ALA A 19 -23.31 12.74 21.30
C ALA A 19 -23.19 13.94 22.24
N THR A 20 -23.89 13.89 23.36
CA THR A 20 -23.66 14.80 24.47
C THR A 20 -22.31 14.51 25.12
N LEU A 21 -21.79 15.50 25.83
CA LEU A 21 -20.55 15.35 26.60
C LEU A 21 -20.66 14.23 27.64
N ASP A 22 -21.84 14.03 28.22
CA ASP A 22 -22.09 13.04 29.26
C ASP A 22 -22.18 11.63 28.65
N GLU A 23 -22.87 11.46 27.52
CA GLU A 23 -22.88 10.19 26.77
C GLU A 23 -21.48 9.77 26.32
N LEU A 24 -20.66 10.70 25.82
CA LEU A 24 -19.28 10.41 25.45
C LEU A 24 -18.40 10.06 26.65
N ALA A 25 -18.57 10.76 27.77
CA ALA A 25 -17.80 10.50 28.98
C ALA A 25 -18.16 9.13 29.57
N GLU A 26 -19.45 8.79 29.59
CA GLU A 26 -19.97 7.50 30.06
C GLU A 26 -19.52 6.36 29.14
N ALA A 27 -19.75 6.48 27.83
CA ALA A 27 -19.35 5.46 26.85
C ALA A 27 -17.83 5.25 26.82
N ALA A 28 -17.04 6.30 27.04
CA ALA A 28 -15.59 6.19 27.14
C ALA A 28 -15.10 5.70 28.51
N GLY A 29 -15.97 5.62 29.53
CA GLY A 29 -15.58 5.28 30.90
C GLY A 29 -14.60 6.29 31.50
N ILE A 30 -14.73 7.58 31.17
CA ILE A 30 -13.81 8.64 31.61
C ILE A 30 -14.53 9.74 32.40
N PRO A 31 -13.82 10.42 33.31
CA PRO A 31 -14.40 11.58 33.99
C PRO A 31 -14.81 12.66 33.00
N ARG A 32 -15.97 13.28 33.22
CA ARG A 32 -16.50 14.40 32.42
C ARG A 32 -15.46 15.50 32.13
N ARG A 33 -14.65 15.87 33.13
CA ARG A 33 -13.56 16.85 32.98
C ARG A 33 -12.50 16.43 31.95
N SER A 34 -12.17 15.14 31.89
CA SER A 34 -11.26 14.59 30.89
C SER A 34 -11.90 14.64 29.49
N ALA A 35 -13.17 14.28 29.37
CA ALA A 35 -13.93 14.39 28.13
C ALA A 35 -13.95 15.84 27.60
N VAL A 36 -14.19 16.85 28.44
CA VAL A 36 -14.11 18.27 28.05
C VAL A 36 -12.74 18.62 27.48
N ARG A 37 -11.65 18.20 28.14
CA ARG A 37 -10.29 18.50 27.68
C ARG A 37 -9.99 17.87 26.31
N ILE A 38 -10.43 16.63 26.13
CA ILE A 38 -10.31 15.87 24.89
C ILE A 38 -11.11 16.52 23.77
N LEU A 39 -12.35 16.90 24.05
CA LEU A 39 -13.23 17.53 23.07
C LEU A 39 -12.73 18.90 22.64
N ARG A 40 -12.20 19.70 23.57
CA ARG A 40 -11.47 20.94 23.19
C ARG A 40 -10.25 20.67 22.31
N SER A 41 -9.62 19.51 22.45
CA SER A 41 -8.53 19.08 21.56
C SER A 41 -9.09 18.74 20.16
N PHE A 42 -10.20 18.01 20.08
CA PHE A 42 -10.86 17.65 18.82
C PHE A 42 -11.46 18.81 18.08
N ILE A 43 -12.10 19.73 18.78
CA ILE A 43 -12.66 20.95 18.19
C ILE A 43 -11.54 21.81 17.62
N ARG A 44 -10.45 22.01 18.38
CA ARG A 44 -9.26 22.68 17.85
C ARG A 44 -8.71 21.98 16.62
N ARG A 45 -8.75 20.64 16.61
CA ARG A 45 -8.28 19.80 15.49
C ARG A 45 -9.26 19.67 14.31
N GLY A 46 -10.46 20.23 14.40
CA GLY A 46 -11.47 20.11 13.34
C GLY A 46 -12.12 18.73 13.22
N VAL A 47 -11.86 17.84 14.18
CA VAL A 47 -12.40 16.48 14.27
C VAL A 47 -13.86 16.49 14.76
N ALA A 48 -14.21 17.49 15.57
CA ALA A 48 -15.51 17.65 16.17
C ALA A 48 -15.95 19.11 16.13
N ARG A 49 -17.25 19.36 16.22
CA ARG A 49 -17.82 20.71 16.42
C ARG A 49 -18.90 20.66 17.49
N GLU A 50 -19.05 21.75 18.23
CA GLU A 50 -20.16 21.91 19.18
C GLU A 50 -21.38 22.48 18.47
N ALA A 51 -22.54 21.89 18.72
CA ALA A 51 -23.84 22.43 18.30
C ALA A 51 -24.89 22.10 19.35
N GLU A 52 -25.63 23.11 19.82
CA GLU A 52 -26.82 22.94 20.67
C GLU A 52 -26.62 22.02 21.90
N GLY A 53 -25.47 22.16 22.59
CA GLY A 53 -25.16 21.36 23.79
C GLY A 53 -24.67 19.94 23.50
N LYS A 54 -24.48 19.59 22.23
CA LYS A 54 -23.93 18.32 21.76
C LYS A 54 -22.63 18.53 21.02
N VAL A 55 -21.90 17.43 20.91
CA VAL A 55 -20.69 17.31 20.11
C VAL A 55 -21.04 16.50 18.88
N LEU A 56 -20.83 17.10 17.73
CA LEU A 56 -20.94 16.45 16.43
C LEU A 56 -19.55 16.00 16.01
N PHE A 57 -19.45 14.75 15.54
CA PHE A 57 -18.35 14.35 14.68
C PHE A 57 -18.41 15.24 13.44
N ASN A 58 -17.27 15.79 13.02
CA ASN A 58 -17.21 16.56 11.79
C ASN A 58 -16.77 15.58 10.69
N PRO A 59 -17.69 15.14 9.79
CA PRO A 59 -17.33 14.26 8.69
C PRO A 59 -16.21 14.92 7.89
N GLN A 60 -15.20 14.14 7.52
CA GLN A 60 -14.08 14.68 6.78
C GLN A 60 -14.32 14.38 5.32
N CYS A 61 -14.66 15.40 4.55
CA CYS A 61 -14.75 15.27 3.10
C CYS A 61 -13.35 15.22 2.48
N SER A 62 -13.25 14.57 1.31
CA SER A 62 -12.04 14.49 0.49
C SER A 62 -11.43 15.87 0.19
N GLY A 63 -12.27 16.89 -0.02
CA GLY A 63 -11.85 18.30 -0.07
C GLY A 63 -11.83 18.94 1.32
N GLY A 64 -10.66 19.15 1.91
CA GLY A 64 -10.51 19.86 3.19
C GLY A 64 -10.41 18.98 4.44
N LEU A 65 -9.76 17.80 4.33
CA LEU A 65 -9.39 16.96 5.47
C LEU A 65 -8.53 17.74 6.48
N ARG A 66 -9.02 17.92 7.70
CA ARG A 66 -8.27 18.62 8.77
C ARG A 66 -7.49 17.61 9.60
N ALA A 67 -6.22 17.41 9.26
CA ALA A 67 -5.35 16.44 9.91
C ALA A 67 -4.47 17.09 11.02
N PRO A 68 -4.29 16.43 12.17
CA PRO A 68 -3.38 16.91 13.20
C PRO A 68 -1.93 16.82 12.72
N PHE A 69 -1.11 17.83 12.98
CA PHE A 69 0.24 17.90 12.42
C PHE A 69 1.24 18.60 13.36
N GLY A 70 1.99 17.82 14.12
CA GLY A 70 2.99 18.35 15.05
C GLY A 70 2.38 19.23 16.16
N GLY A 71 1.16 18.91 16.59
CA GLY A 71 0.40 19.71 17.56
C GLY A 71 -0.53 20.78 16.96
N ASP A 72 -0.38 21.10 15.68
CA ASP A 72 -1.26 21.98 14.92
C ASP A 72 -2.26 21.19 14.07
N VAL A 73 -2.93 21.87 13.14
CA VAL A 73 -3.85 21.29 12.15
C VAL A 73 -3.46 21.77 10.78
N VAL A 74 -3.38 20.85 9.84
CA VAL A 74 -3.21 21.15 8.42
C VAL A 74 -4.44 20.70 7.66
N GLU A 75 -4.82 21.49 6.67
CA GLU A 75 -5.86 21.12 5.73
C GLU A 75 -5.21 20.40 4.56
N LEU A 76 -5.79 19.25 4.21
CA LEU A 76 -5.32 18.36 3.16
C LEU A 76 -6.47 18.07 2.20
N ASN A 77 -6.16 17.95 0.92
CA ASN A 77 -7.10 17.48 -0.09
C ASN A 77 -6.72 16.06 -0.49
N ILE A 78 -7.70 15.20 -0.64
CA ILE A 78 -7.52 13.81 -1.03
C ILE A 78 -8.16 13.62 -2.39
N THR A 79 -7.46 12.93 -3.27
CA THR A 79 -8.02 12.40 -4.51
C THR A 79 -7.74 10.90 -4.55
N VAL A 80 -8.70 10.14 -5.09
CA VAL A 80 -8.56 8.70 -5.27
C VAL A 80 -8.63 8.40 -6.75
N ASP A 81 -7.46 8.21 -7.35
CA ASP A 81 -7.34 7.85 -8.76
C ASP A 81 -7.34 6.34 -8.90
N ARG A 82 -8.17 5.82 -9.80
CA ARG A 82 -8.30 4.39 -10.07
C ARG A 82 -8.11 4.15 -11.56
N ASP A 83 -7.39 3.10 -11.90
CA ASP A 83 -7.27 2.62 -13.27
C ASP A 83 -8.29 1.50 -13.56
N LEU A 84 -8.28 1.03 -14.81
CA LEU A 84 -9.16 -0.02 -15.30
C LEU A 84 -8.89 -1.39 -14.67
N MET A 85 -7.71 -1.57 -14.06
CA MET A 85 -7.27 -2.81 -13.43
C MET A 85 -7.51 -2.79 -11.91
N LYS A 86 -8.37 -1.88 -11.44
CA LYS A 86 -8.74 -1.73 -10.03
C LYS A 86 -7.57 -1.38 -9.11
N ALA A 87 -6.41 -1.02 -9.66
CA ALA A 87 -5.31 -0.41 -8.92
C ALA A 87 -5.41 1.11 -9.01
N GLY A 88 -4.70 1.80 -8.13
CA GLY A 88 -4.83 3.23 -8.03
C GLY A 88 -3.83 3.87 -7.09
N GLU A 89 -4.03 5.17 -6.91
CA GLU A 89 -3.32 5.96 -5.93
C GLU A 89 -4.29 6.83 -5.16
N VAL A 90 -4.13 6.85 -3.84
CA VAL A 90 -4.68 7.90 -3.01
C VAL A 90 -3.61 8.99 -2.91
N ARG A 91 -3.91 10.14 -3.48
CA ARG A 91 -3.01 11.30 -3.47
C ARG A 91 -3.50 12.34 -2.48
N VAL A 92 -2.57 12.85 -1.69
CA VAL A 92 -2.82 13.83 -0.64
C VAL A 92 -2.08 15.11 -0.98
N TYR A 93 -2.82 16.20 -1.03
CA TYR A 93 -2.33 17.53 -1.36
C TYR A 93 -2.44 18.47 -0.18
N ARG A 94 -1.50 19.41 -0.07
CA ARG A 94 -1.57 20.56 0.82
C ARG A 94 -1.66 21.82 -0.03
N GLY A 95 -2.86 22.39 -0.15
CA GLY A 95 -3.13 23.34 -1.23
C GLY A 95 -3.01 22.64 -2.58
N GLU A 96 -2.08 23.08 -3.42
CA GLU A 96 -1.78 22.47 -4.73
C GLU A 96 -0.58 21.51 -4.70
N GLU A 97 0.18 21.46 -3.59
CA GLU A 97 1.37 20.63 -3.48
C GLU A 97 1.00 19.17 -3.14
N LEU A 98 1.40 18.21 -3.99
CA LEU A 98 1.32 16.79 -3.67
C LEU A 98 2.31 16.47 -2.54
N VAL A 99 1.80 16.09 -1.36
CA VAL A 99 2.61 15.81 -0.18
C VAL A 99 2.76 14.32 0.12
N ALA A 100 1.84 13.49 -0.37
CA ALA A 100 1.94 12.03 -0.28
C ALA A 100 1.17 11.36 -1.42
N SER A 101 1.72 10.25 -1.94
CA SER A 101 1.00 9.29 -2.78
C SER A 101 1.02 7.94 -2.08
N MET A 102 -0.11 7.24 -2.10
CA MET A 102 -0.29 5.93 -1.47
C MET A 102 -0.90 4.99 -2.50
N PRO A 103 -0.21 3.92 -2.88
CA PRO A 103 -0.79 2.98 -3.82
C PRO A 103 -1.96 2.24 -3.16
N CYS A 104 -2.98 1.90 -3.95
CA CYS A 104 -4.16 1.19 -3.50
C CYS A 104 -4.68 0.19 -4.56
N ILE A 105 -5.45 -0.80 -4.12
CA ILE A 105 -6.08 -1.80 -4.99
C ILE A 105 -7.49 -2.13 -4.50
N PHE A 106 -8.37 -2.53 -5.43
CA PHE A 106 -9.56 -3.32 -5.10
C PHE A 106 -9.35 -4.78 -5.44
N SER A 107 -9.43 -5.64 -4.41
CA SER A 107 -9.38 -7.08 -4.53
C SER A 107 -10.76 -7.64 -4.22
N GLY A 108 -11.58 -7.87 -5.25
CA GLY A 108 -12.99 -8.20 -5.04
C GLY A 108 -13.77 -7.01 -4.47
N GLU A 109 -14.39 -7.19 -3.30
CA GLU A 109 -15.08 -6.12 -2.54
C GLU A 109 -14.14 -5.35 -1.59
N ASP A 110 -12.92 -5.86 -1.39
CA ASP A 110 -11.96 -5.28 -0.45
C ASP A 110 -11.15 -4.15 -1.09
N PHE A 111 -11.04 -3.02 -0.38
CA PHE A 111 -10.12 -1.95 -0.73
C PHE A 111 -8.90 -1.97 0.18
N VAL A 112 -7.71 -2.07 -0.41
CA VAL A 112 -6.43 -2.11 0.29
C VAL A 112 -5.62 -0.85 -0.05
N ILE A 113 -5.15 -0.12 0.96
CA ILE A 113 -4.27 1.06 0.80
C ILE A 113 -2.95 0.87 1.56
N ASP A 114 -1.83 1.26 0.95
CA ASP A 114 -0.54 1.35 1.61
C ASP A 114 -0.34 2.75 2.19
N LEU A 115 -0.33 2.85 3.52
CA LEU A 115 -0.17 4.11 4.24
C LEU A 115 1.28 4.58 4.36
N SER A 116 2.25 3.83 3.84
CA SER A 116 3.70 4.14 3.95
C SER A 116 4.00 5.58 3.54
N GLY A 117 3.60 6.00 2.35
CA GLY A 117 3.86 7.35 1.83
C GLY A 117 3.28 8.47 2.69
N PHE A 118 2.09 8.30 3.26
CA PHE A 118 1.50 9.29 4.15
C PHE A 118 2.20 9.35 5.51
N LEU A 119 2.60 8.22 6.07
CA LEU A 119 3.37 8.21 7.32
C LEU A 119 4.78 8.79 7.11
N GLU A 120 5.39 8.57 5.94
CA GLU A 120 6.67 9.16 5.56
C GLU A 120 6.60 10.68 5.42
N PHE A 121 5.49 11.23 4.91
CA PHE A 121 5.25 12.68 4.90
C PHE A 121 5.37 13.29 6.31
N TYR A 122 4.73 12.68 7.32
CA TYR A 122 4.89 13.10 8.71
C TYR A 122 6.35 12.98 9.18
N GLY A 123 7.02 11.88 8.81
CA GLY A 123 8.41 11.65 9.15
C GLY A 123 9.39 12.66 8.54
N LYS A 124 9.14 13.11 7.31
CA LYS A 124 9.91 14.17 6.65
C LYS A 124 9.83 15.46 7.46
N VAL A 125 8.62 15.92 7.78
CA VAL A 125 8.46 17.20 8.50
C VAL A 125 8.89 17.10 9.97
N ALA A 126 8.68 15.95 10.61
CA ALA A 126 9.20 15.72 11.97
C ALA A 126 10.73 15.88 12.04
N ARG A 127 11.44 15.32 11.05
CA ARG A 127 12.91 15.43 10.95
C ARG A 127 13.37 16.87 10.71
N GLU A 128 12.69 17.61 9.84
CA GLU A 128 12.96 19.04 9.60
C GLU A 128 12.79 19.87 10.89
N LYS A 129 11.87 19.46 11.77
CA LYS A 129 11.65 20.06 13.10
C LYS A 129 12.49 19.43 14.22
N GLY A 130 13.52 18.63 13.88
CA GLY A 130 14.44 18.03 14.85
C GLY A 130 13.81 16.98 15.78
N SER A 131 12.67 16.41 15.40
CA SER A 131 11.96 15.40 16.19
C SER A 131 12.21 13.99 15.64
N PRO A 132 12.48 12.98 16.48
CA PRO A 132 12.59 11.60 16.03
C PRO A 132 11.22 11.09 15.55
N PHE A 133 11.21 10.30 14.48
CA PHE A 133 10.01 9.68 13.94
C PHE A 133 10.30 8.26 13.44
N SER A 134 9.31 7.37 13.58
CA SER A 134 9.38 6.01 13.05
C SER A 134 8.05 5.65 12.40
N VAL A 135 8.09 5.35 11.09
CA VAL A 135 6.92 4.90 10.30
C VAL A 135 6.30 3.67 10.92
N LYS A 136 7.12 2.63 11.20
CA LYS A 136 6.65 1.39 11.83
C LYS A 136 5.95 1.63 13.17
N LYS A 137 6.47 2.57 13.96
CA LYS A 137 5.88 2.92 15.25
C LYS A 137 4.57 3.69 15.10
N ALA A 138 4.50 4.63 14.17
CA ALA A 138 3.26 5.34 13.83
C ALA A 138 2.18 4.36 13.32
N TYR A 139 2.56 3.41 12.46
CA TYR A 139 1.63 2.39 11.99
C TYR A 139 1.17 1.43 13.09
N ASN A 140 2.07 1.05 14.01
CA ASN A 140 1.69 0.25 15.17
C ASN A 140 0.72 1.00 16.10
N VAL A 141 0.90 2.32 16.24
CA VAL A 141 -0.10 3.17 16.91
C VAL A 141 -1.41 3.03 16.15
N PHE A 142 -1.46 3.41 14.87
CA PHE A 142 -2.63 3.30 14.00
C PHE A 142 -3.36 1.95 14.13
N ARG A 143 -2.67 0.81 14.00
CA ARG A 143 -3.28 -0.51 14.13
C ARG A 143 -3.89 -0.74 15.50
N ARG A 144 -3.18 -0.42 16.59
CA ARG A 144 -3.73 -0.55 17.94
C ARG A 144 -4.93 0.36 18.16
N LEU A 145 -4.94 1.54 17.51
CA LEU A 145 -6.09 2.44 17.53
C LEU A 145 -7.30 1.78 16.87
N MET A 146 -7.13 1.26 15.65
CA MET A 146 -8.19 0.58 14.90
C MET A 146 -8.68 -0.70 15.57
N GLU A 147 -7.80 -1.43 16.26
CA GLU A 147 -8.14 -2.65 17.02
C GLU A 147 -8.72 -2.37 18.42
N GLY A 148 -8.87 -1.11 18.83
CA GLY A 148 -9.38 -0.74 20.16
C GLY A 148 -8.46 -1.13 21.34
N ARG A 149 -7.19 -1.45 21.09
CA ARG A 149 -6.24 -2.01 22.09
C ARG A 149 -5.51 -0.97 22.93
N GLY A 150 -5.86 0.31 22.81
CA GLY A 150 -5.31 1.39 23.62
C GLY A 150 -3.77 1.53 23.56
N GLU A 151 -3.22 2.19 24.60
CA GLU A 151 -1.86 2.79 24.70
C GLU A 151 -0.73 2.24 23.83
N VAL A 152 0.04 3.17 23.26
CA VAL A 152 1.44 2.95 22.87
C VAL A 152 2.33 3.79 23.78
N LYS A 153 2.79 3.17 24.88
CA LYS A 153 3.56 3.84 25.95
C LYS A 153 4.86 4.52 25.50
N SER A 154 5.31 4.26 24.27
CA SER A 154 6.56 4.81 23.73
C SER A 154 6.37 5.81 22.57
N ALA A 155 5.16 6.05 22.05
CA ALA A 155 4.95 6.91 20.88
C ALA A 155 5.13 8.40 21.17
N GLY A 156 5.88 9.09 20.30
CA GLY A 156 6.02 10.55 20.35
C GLY A 156 4.82 11.25 19.72
N GLN A 157 4.78 12.59 19.83
CA GLN A 157 3.68 13.40 19.31
C GLN A 157 3.47 13.18 17.80
N TRP A 158 4.55 13.10 17.02
CA TRP A 158 4.49 12.95 15.58
C TRP A 158 3.94 11.60 15.15
N GLU A 159 4.34 10.51 15.81
CA GLU A 159 3.80 9.18 15.49
C GLU A 159 2.31 9.09 15.82
N ILE A 160 1.86 9.77 16.87
CA ILE A 160 0.45 9.83 17.26
C ILE A 160 -0.35 10.68 16.25
N ASP A 161 0.17 11.84 15.85
CA ASP A 161 -0.49 12.71 14.88
C ASP A 161 -0.57 12.03 13.51
N ALA A 162 0.50 11.35 13.08
CA ALA A 162 0.50 10.55 11.86
C ALA A 162 -0.54 9.43 11.88
N ALA A 163 -0.66 8.71 13.01
CA ALA A 163 -1.66 7.66 13.17
C ALA A 163 -3.09 8.21 13.12
N LEU A 164 -3.36 9.34 13.78
CA LEU A 164 -4.67 9.99 13.70
C LEU A 164 -4.96 10.52 12.29
N GLY A 165 -3.97 11.15 11.65
CA GLY A 165 -4.07 11.61 10.27
C GLY A 165 -4.42 10.46 9.33
N ALA A 166 -3.80 9.29 9.53
CA ALA A 166 -4.08 8.10 8.74
C ALA A 166 -5.52 7.57 8.96
N ILE A 167 -6.04 7.63 10.20
CA ILE A 167 -7.44 7.26 10.48
C ILE A 167 -8.40 8.22 9.78
N LEU A 168 -8.14 9.53 9.85
CA LEU A 168 -8.97 10.54 9.19
C LEU A 168 -8.94 10.37 7.68
N LEU A 169 -7.75 10.15 7.12
CA LEU A 169 -7.54 9.83 5.70
C LEU A 169 -8.36 8.59 5.29
N CYS A 170 -8.24 7.49 6.04
CA CYS A 170 -9.00 6.28 5.74
C CYS A 170 -10.50 6.53 5.84
N GLY A 171 -10.96 7.33 6.81
CA GLY A 171 -12.36 7.74 6.92
C GLY A 171 -12.84 8.50 5.69
N ALA A 172 -12.09 9.51 5.25
CA ALA A 172 -12.43 10.31 4.08
C ALA A 172 -12.40 9.48 2.78
N VAL A 173 -11.41 8.59 2.62
CA VAL A 173 -11.35 7.67 1.47
C VAL A 173 -12.52 6.70 1.46
N ALA A 174 -12.91 6.17 2.62
CA ALA A 174 -14.06 5.26 2.73
C ALA A 174 -15.36 5.97 2.37
N GLU A 175 -15.55 7.20 2.87
CA GLU A 175 -16.71 8.03 2.54
C GLU A 175 -16.76 8.38 1.04
N GLU A 176 -15.64 8.80 0.45
CA GLU A 176 -15.52 9.13 -0.99
C GLU A 176 -15.88 7.93 -1.88
N LEU A 177 -15.47 6.73 -1.47
CA LEU A 177 -15.66 5.50 -2.23
C LEU A 177 -16.97 4.76 -1.89
N GLY A 178 -17.72 5.22 -0.87
CA GLY A 178 -18.91 4.54 -0.38
C GLY A 178 -18.63 3.16 0.24
N LEU A 179 -17.48 3.01 0.90
CA LEU A 179 -17.03 1.75 1.51
C LEU A 179 -17.31 1.71 3.02
N ASP A 180 -17.69 0.54 3.51
CA ASP A 180 -17.89 0.32 4.95
C ASP A 180 -16.56 0.17 5.71
N TYR A 181 -15.54 -0.38 5.06
CA TYR A 181 -14.22 -0.58 5.65
C TYR A 181 -13.09 -0.46 4.62
N ILE A 182 -11.89 -0.23 5.14
CA ILE A 182 -10.63 -0.18 4.37
C ILE A 182 -9.63 -1.09 5.05
N ILE A 183 -8.94 -1.89 4.25
CA ILE A 183 -7.77 -2.66 4.68
C ILE A 183 -6.53 -1.79 4.45
N THR A 184 -5.63 -1.77 5.43
CA THR A 184 -4.42 -0.96 5.36
C THR A 184 -3.16 -1.79 5.48
N THR A 185 -2.09 -1.35 4.86
CA THR A 185 -0.74 -1.89 5.03
C THR A 185 0.29 -0.77 5.14
N ILE A 186 1.52 -1.10 5.53
CA ILE A 186 2.73 -0.29 5.28
C ILE A 186 3.77 -1.09 4.50
N ASP A 187 3.38 -2.28 4.04
CA ASP A 187 4.21 -3.13 3.23
C ASP A 187 4.04 -2.70 1.77
N SER A 188 4.83 -1.72 1.37
CA SER A 188 4.90 -1.22 -0.01
C SER A 188 5.31 -2.28 -1.01
N SER A 189 5.88 -3.41 -0.56
CA SER A 189 6.17 -4.54 -1.45
C SER A 189 4.91 -5.32 -1.83
N SER A 190 3.84 -5.19 -1.05
CA SER A 190 2.60 -5.89 -1.30
C SER A 190 1.73 -5.14 -2.32
N ILE A 191 1.76 -3.81 -2.36
CA ILE A 191 0.92 -3.04 -3.27
C ILE A 191 1.79 -2.43 -4.38
N PRO A 192 1.52 -2.75 -5.66
CA PRO A 192 2.26 -2.15 -6.77
C PRO A 192 2.12 -0.63 -6.78
N ARG A 193 3.21 0.09 -7.05
CA ARG A 193 3.16 1.52 -7.34
C ARG A 193 2.83 1.72 -8.81
N ARG A 194 1.80 2.52 -9.11
CA ARG A 194 1.44 2.83 -10.50
C ARG A 194 2.54 3.65 -11.18
N VAL A 195 2.80 3.36 -12.46
CA VAL A 195 3.67 4.17 -13.32
C VAL A 195 2.90 5.41 -13.76
N GLU A 196 3.53 6.57 -13.69
CA GLU A 196 2.91 7.82 -14.12
C GLU A 196 2.66 7.81 -15.63
N LEU A 197 1.62 8.51 -16.08
CA LEU A 197 1.23 8.53 -17.49
C LEU A 197 2.38 8.97 -18.40
N LYS A 198 3.09 10.03 -18.01
CA LYS A 198 4.25 10.54 -18.76
C LYS A 198 5.37 9.50 -18.85
N GLU A 199 5.64 8.79 -17.75
CA GLU A 199 6.67 7.75 -17.74
C GLU A 199 6.24 6.54 -18.60
N LEU A 200 4.95 6.18 -18.61
CA LEU A 200 4.40 5.17 -19.52
C LEU A 200 4.57 5.57 -20.99
N GLU A 201 4.30 6.83 -21.32
CA GLU A 201 4.48 7.39 -22.66
C GLU A 201 5.96 7.31 -23.08
N ASP A 202 6.88 7.79 -22.24
CA ASP A 202 8.33 7.76 -22.50
C ASP A 202 8.85 6.32 -22.73
N ILE A 203 8.39 5.36 -21.92
CA ILE A 203 8.74 3.93 -22.07
C ILE A 203 8.13 3.38 -23.37
N GLY A 204 6.89 3.75 -23.66
CA GLY A 204 6.17 3.32 -24.86
C GLY A 204 6.82 3.80 -26.15
N GLU A 205 7.21 5.06 -26.21
CA GLU A 205 7.93 5.67 -27.34
C GLU A 205 9.26 4.96 -27.61
N THR A 206 10.01 4.65 -26.53
CA THR A 206 11.31 3.97 -26.63
C THR A 206 11.18 2.56 -27.22
N ASN A 207 10.07 1.88 -26.95
CA ASN A 207 9.88 0.48 -27.31
C ASN A 207 8.90 0.26 -28.48
N GLY A 208 8.27 1.33 -28.99
CA GLY A 208 7.25 1.23 -30.04
C GLY A 208 5.97 0.51 -29.58
N VAL A 209 5.62 0.63 -28.30
CA VAL A 209 4.43 -0.02 -27.69
C VAL A 209 3.58 1.02 -26.98
N ASP A 210 2.26 0.99 -27.18
CA ASP A 210 1.31 1.92 -26.56
C ASP A 210 0.78 1.33 -25.25
N PHE A 211 1.41 1.73 -24.14
CA PHE A 211 1.06 1.25 -22.80
C PHE A 211 -0.11 2.03 -22.18
N VAL A 212 -1.04 1.30 -21.56
CA VAL A 212 -2.20 1.89 -20.86
C VAL A 212 -2.07 1.82 -19.34
N ALA A 213 -1.27 0.89 -18.84
CA ALA A 213 -1.05 0.70 -17.42
C ALA A 213 0.35 0.18 -17.15
N GLY A 214 0.87 0.50 -15.97
CA GLY A 214 2.14 -0.04 -15.51
C GLY A 214 2.27 0.02 -14.00
N TYR A 215 3.06 -0.90 -13.48
CA TYR A 215 3.18 -1.16 -12.05
C TYR A 215 4.62 -1.50 -11.68
N TYR A 216 5.19 -0.68 -10.81
CA TYR A 216 6.46 -0.94 -10.15
C TYR A 216 6.28 -1.89 -8.97
N PHE A 217 7.23 -2.80 -8.81
CA PHE A 217 7.35 -3.66 -7.64
C PHE A 217 8.82 -3.85 -7.26
N PRO A 218 9.13 -4.12 -5.98
CA PRO A 218 10.51 -4.38 -5.56
C PRO A 218 11.07 -5.64 -6.23
N LEU A 219 12.32 -5.56 -6.70
CA LEU A 219 13.00 -6.68 -7.35
C LEU A 219 14.51 -6.65 -7.04
N GLY A 220 14.97 -7.53 -6.15
CA GLY A 220 16.37 -7.60 -5.74
C GLY A 220 16.87 -6.28 -5.15
N ARG A 221 17.84 -5.63 -5.81
CA ARG A 221 18.35 -4.28 -5.44
C ARG A 221 17.70 -3.15 -6.23
N GLY A 222 16.82 -3.47 -7.18
CA GLY A 222 16.15 -2.51 -8.06
C GLY A 222 14.64 -2.67 -8.02
N GLU A 223 14.01 -2.34 -9.15
CA GLU A 223 12.56 -2.39 -9.33
C GLU A 223 12.25 -3.19 -10.59
N GLY A 224 11.28 -4.10 -10.46
CA GLY A 224 10.60 -4.72 -11.58
C GLY A 224 9.45 -3.83 -12.02
N LEU A 225 9.10 -3.96 -13.28
CA LEU A 225 8.05 -3.20 -13.93
C LEU A 225 7.16 -4.17 -14.71
N LEU A 226 5.87 -4.18 -14.40
CA LEU A 226 4.84 -4.87 -15.17
C LEU A 226 4.07 -3.83 -15.98
N LEU A 227 3.96 -4.00 -17.30
CA LEU A 227 3.27 -3.09 -18.22
C LEU A 227 2.15 -3.83 -18.94
N VAL A 228 1.10 -3.09 -19.28
CA VAL A 228 -0.02 -3.59 -20.08
C VAL A 228 -0.25 -2.65 -21.25
N ASP A 229 -0.27 -3.19 -22.47
CA ASP A 229 -0.54 -2.41 -23.68
C ASP A 229 -2.04 -2.27 -23.97
N ARG A 230 -2.40 -1.45 -24.97
CA ARG A 230 -3.79 -1.28 -25.41
C ARG A 230 -4.47 -2.58 -25.88
N ALA A 231 -3.71 -3.56 -26.35
CA ALA A 231 -4.23 -4.85 -26.77
C ALA A 231 -4.41 -5.83 -25.58
N GLY A 232 -4.03 -5.43 -24.37
CA GLY A 232 -4.08 -6.26 -23.17
C GLY A 232 -2.87 -7.19 -23.00
N ARG A 233 -1.84 -7.06 -23.85
CA ARG A 233 -0.59 -7.82 -23.71
C ARG A 233 0.19 -7.31 -22.51
N THR A 234 0.79 -8.25 -21.78
CA THR A 234 1.51 -7.97 -20.56
C THR A 234 3.02 -8.07 -20.82
N TYR A 235 3.79 -7.16 -20.25
CA TYR A 235 5.24 -7.11 -20.40
C TYR A 235 5.90 -6.95 -19.04
N PHE A 236 7.02 -7.63 -18.85
CA PHE A 236 7.94 -7.41 -17.75
C PHE A 236 9.17 -6.67 -18.24
N SER A 237 9.68 -5.77 -17.42
CA SER A 237 11.01 -5.20 -17.56
C SER A 237 11.63 -5.02 -16.19
N LYS A 238 12.93 -5.28 -16.07
CA LYS A 238 13.72 -4.71 -14.98
C LYS A 238 13.94 -3.25 -15.32
N ARG A 239 13.69 -2.31 -14.40
CA ARG A 239 13.75 -0.87 -14.67
C ARG A 239 15.00 -0.48 -15.49
N GLY A 240 14.79 0.04 -16.70
CA GLY A 240 15.86 0.42 -17.64
C GLY A 240 16.45 -0.72 -18.50
N GLY A 241 15.87 -1.92 -18.43
CA GLY A 241 16.26 -3.10 -19.21
C GLY A 241 15.27 -3.44 -20.33
N ALA A 242 15.56 -4.52 -21.05
CA ALA A 242 14.72 -4.99 -22.16
C ALA A 242 13.31 -5.40 -21.68
N LEU A 243 12.33 -5.26 -22.59
CA LEU A 243 10.99 -5.77 -22.39
C LEU A 243 10.91 -7.26 -22.72
N VAL A 244 10.29 -8.01 -21.82
CA VAL A 244 9.96 -9.42 -21.98
C VAL A 244 8.44 -9.52 -22.00
N GLU A 245 7.85 -9.97 -23.10
CA GLU A 245 6.41 -10.24 -23.14
C GLU A 245 6.08 -11.45 -22.26
N LEU A 246 5.03 -11.32 -21.46
CA LEU A 246 4.45 -12.38 -20.66
C LEU A 246 3.10 -12.77 -21.26
N GLU A 247 2.90 -14.07 -21.48
CA GLU A 247 1.61 -14.58 -21.93
C GLU A 247 0.70 -14.74 -20.72
N VAL A 248 -0.42 -14.01 -20.75
CA VAL A 248 -1.42 -14.02 -19.69
C VAL A 248 -2.78 -14.31 -20.33
N SER A 249 -3.40 -15.41 -19.93
CA SER A 249 -4.69 -15.87 -20.46
C SER A 249 -5.70 -16.06 -19.32
N GLU A 250 -6.97 -15.83 -19.61
CA GLU A 250 -8.04 -16.11 -18.64
C GLU A 250 -8.54 -17.54 -18.82
N GLU A 251 -8.61 -18.29 -17.72
CA GLU A 251 -9.12 -19.65 -17.66
C GLU A 251 -10.25 -19.75 -16.62
N GLY A 252 -11.46 -19.37 -17.04
CA GLY A 252 -12.61 -19.32 -16.14
C GLY A 252 -12.40 -18.33 -14.99
N ASP A 253 -12.42 -18.84 -13.76
CA ASP A 253 -12.20 -18.07 -12.52
C ASP A 253 -10.71 -17.87 -12.20
N MET A 254 -9.81 -18.41 -13.03
CA MET A 254 -8.36 -18.29 -12.88
C MET A 254 -7.74 -17.47 -14.02
N VAL A 255 -6.51 -17.05 -13.80
CA VAL A 255 -5.65 -16.43 -14.80
C VAL A 255 -4.34 -17.20 -14.88
N GLU A 256 -4.00 -17.70 -16.07
CA GLU A 256 -2.72 -18.36 -16.31
C GLU A 256 -1.66 -17.29 -16.64
N VAL A 257 -0.48 -17.41 -16.04
CA VAL A 257 0.72 -16.63 -16.36
C VAL A 257 1.81 -17.59 -16.82
N ASP A 258 2.22 -17.47 -18.09
CA ASP A 258 3.33 -18.25 -18.65
C ASP A 258 4.65 -17.50 -18.49
N PHE A 259 5.52 -18.02 -17.63
CA PHE A 259 6.84 -17.47 -17.33
C PHE A 259 7.95 -17.99 -18.25
N THR A 260 7.65 -18.82 -19.24
CA THR A 260 8.66 -19.43 -20.15
C THR A 260 9.62 -18.37 -20.73
N LYS A 261 9.08 -17.29 -21.32
CA LYS A 261 9.88 -16.19 -21.89
C LYS A 261 10.72 -15.46 -20.84
N LEU A 262 10.23 -15.36 -19.60
CA LEU A 262 10.95 -14.73 -18.50
C LEU A 262 12.13 -15.59 -18.04
N VAL A 263 11.92 -16.90 -17.91
CA VAL A 263 13.01 -17.84 -17.58
C VAL A 263 14.07 -17.82 -18.67
N ASP A 264 13.67 -17.91 -19.94
CA ASP A 264 14.60 -17.83 -21.08
C ASP A 264 15.43 -16.54 -21.09
N PHE A 265 14.81 -15.41 -20.71
CA PHE A 265 15.50 -14.14 -20.58
C PHE A 265 16.60 -14.19 -19.49
N TYR A 266 16.30 -14.72 -18.31
CA TYR A 266 17.27 -14.83 -17.22
C TYR A 266 18.36 -15.89 -17.48
N VAL A 267 18.05 -16.96 -18.21
CA VAL A 267 19.05 -17.93 -18.69
C VAL A 267 20.06 -17.22 -19.59
N LYS A 268 19.60 -16.54 -20.64
CA LYS A 268 20.48 -15.80 -21.58
C LYS A 268 21.30 -14.73 -20.87
N LEU A 269 20.68 -13.97 -19.97
CA LEU A 269 21.36 -12.96 -19.19
C LEU A 269 22.47 -13.57 -18.31
N SER A 270 22.27 -14.78 -17.77
CA SER A 270 23.26 -15.45 -16.94
C SER A 270 24.41 -16.05 -17.76
N GLU A 271 24.13 -16.56 -18.97
CA GLU A 271 25.14 -17.00 -19.94
C GLU A 271 26.08 -15.86 -20.34
N GLU A 272 25.52 -14.67 -20.64
CA GLU A 272 26.30 -13.48 -21.00
C GLU A 272 27.20 -12.97 -19.85
N ASN A 273 26.81 -13.22 -18.60
CA ASN A 273 27.52 -12.76 -17.41
C ASN A 273 28.40 -13.83 -16.75
N GLU A 274 28.57 -14.99 -17.40
CA GLU A 274 29.31 -16.16 -16.86
C GLU A 274 28.87 -16.54 -15.43
N ALA A 275 27.58 -16.36 -15.12
CA ALA A 275 27.03 -16.61 -13.80
C ALA A 275 26.59 -18.07 -13.64
N ASN A 276 26.82 -18.63 -12.46
CA ASN A 276 26.23 -19.92 -12.09
C ASN A 276 24.72 -19.71 -11.90
N PHE A 277 23.90 -20.35 -12.74
CA PHE A 277 22.45 -20.13 -12.75
C PHE A 277 21.73 -21.45 -13.05
N SER A 278 20.80 -21.83 -12.18
CA SER A 278 19.93 -22.99 -12.40
C SER A 278 18.46 -22.57 -12.50
N ALA A 279 17.92 -22.61 -13.72
CA ALA A 279 16.49 -22.41 -13.96
C ALA A 279 15.65 -23.44 -13.22
N GLU A 280 16.07 -24.71 -13.23
CA GLU A 280 15.40 -25.83 -12.55
C GLU A 280 15.22 -25.54 -11.06
N LYS A 281 16.32 -25.19 -10.38
CA LYS A 281 16.30 -24.83 -8.96
C LYS A 281 15.34 -23.67 -8.68
N VAL A 282 15.33 -22.63 -9.52
CA VAL A 282 14.42 -21.48 -9.33
C VAL A 282 12.96 -21.88 -9.49
N VAL A 283 12.65 -22.66 -10.52
CA VAL A 283 11.29 -23.11 -10.81
C VAL A 283 10.77 -24.03 -9.70
N ASP A 284 11.59 -24.96 -9.22
CA ASP A 284 11.25 -25.83 -8.10
C ASP A 284 10.92 -25.01 -6.84
N TYR A 285 11.80 -24.07 -6.46
CA TYR A 285 11.53 -23.20 -5.31
C TYR A 285 10.27 -22.35 -5.50
N PHE A 286 10.01 -21.87 -6.71
CA PHE A 286 8.82 -21.08 -7.00
C PHE A 286 7.55 -21.90 -6.77
N PHE A 287 7.45 -23.11 -7.32
CA PHE A 287 6.28 -23.97 -7.11
C PHE A 287 6.16 -24.47 -5.67
N SER A 288 7.27 -24.82 -5.00
CA SER A 288 7.24 -25.11 -3.55
C SER A 288 6.71 -23.95 -2.72
N THR A 289 7.03 -22.70 -3.09
CA THR A 289 6.53 -21.51 -2.38
C THR A 289 5.00 -21.42 -2.49
N LEU A 290 4.46 -21.72 -3.67
CA LEU A 290 3.01 -21.69 -3.91
C LEU A 290 2.28 -22.85 -3.22
N GLU A 291 2.86 -24.06 -3.23
CA GLU A 291 2.23 -25.27 -2.67
C GLU A 291 2.29 -25.32 -1.13
N GLU A 292 3.44 -24.98 -0.54
CA GLU A 292 3.68 -25.14 0.90
C GLU A 292 3.25 -23.90 1.71
N GLY A 293 2.90 -22.79 1.04
CA GLY A 293 2.63 -21.51 1.69
C GLY A 293 3.87 -20.93 2.39
N SER A 294 5.05 -21.37 1.98
CA SER A 294 6.33 -20.88 2.49
C SER A 294 6.49 -19.39 2.19
N ARG A 295 7.17 -18.65 3.07
CA ARG A 295 7.44 -17.23 2.82
C ARG A 295 8.52 -17.10 1.75
N ILE A 296 8.24 -16.31 0.72
CA ILE A 296 9.20 -16.04 -0.37
C ILE A 296 10.55 -15.56 0.20
N GLU A 297 10.57 -14.77 1.28
CA GLU A 297 11.79 -14.28 1.90
C GLU A 297 12.70 -15.39 2.46
N ASP A 298 12.13 -16.55 2.80
CA ASP A 298 12.91 -17.69 3.27
C ASP A 298 13.50 -18.47 2.08
N CYS A 299 12.75 -18.62 0.99
CA CYS A 299 13.23 -19.21 -0.26
C CYS A 299 14.33 -18.36 -0.93
N LEU A 300 14.20 -17.02 -0.90
CA LEU A 300 15.18 -16.08 -1.46
C LEU A 300 16.56 -16.15 -0.78
N LYS A 301 16.68 -16.77 0.41
CA LYS A 301 17.97 -17.00 1.10
C LYS A 301 18.72 -18.24 0.59
N LEU A 302 18.06 -19.11 -0.18
CA LEU A 302 18.56 -20.42 -0.61
C LEU A 302 19.08 -20.41 -2.07
N VAL A 303 18.96 -19.28 -2.75
CA VAL A 303 19.27 -19.11 -4.18
C VAL A 303 20.34 -18.05 -4.40
N GLU A 304 21.11 -18.18 -5.49
CA GLU A 304 22.14 -17.21 -5.89
C GLU A 304 21.52 -15.88 -6.36
N HIS A 305 22.32 -14.84 -6.62
CA HIS A 305 21.78 -13.49 -6.85
C HIS A 305 20.83 -13.37 -8.05
N ASN A 306 21.18 -13.96 -9.20
CA ASN A 306 20.34 -13.92 -10.41
C ASN A 306 19.13 -14.86 -10.28
N GLU A 307 19.32 -16.01 -9.65
CA GLU A 307 18.25 -16.97 -9.31
C GLU A 307 17.20 -16.32 -8.39
N ARG A 308 17.68 -15.56 -7.39
CA ARG A 308 16.86 -14.79 -6.46
C ARG A 308 15.99 -13.77 -7.18
N GLU A 309 16.57 -13.06 -8.14
CA GLU A 309 15.84 -12.05 -8.88
C GLU A 309 14.73 -12.67 -9.74
N LEU A 310 15.01 -13.76 -10.47
CA LEU A 310 13.97 -14.47 -11.22
C LEU A 310 12.86 -15.02 -10.30
N LEU A 311 13.23 -15.66 -9.19
CA LEU A 311 12.28 -16.19 -8.20
C LEU A 311 11.38 -15.08 -7.65
N GLU A 312 11.97 -13.94 -7.29
CA GLU A 312 11.23 -12.77 -6.81
C GLU A 312 10.33 -12.18 -7.91
N ALA A 313 10.81 -12.08 -9.16
CA ALA A 313 10.01 -11.60 -10.28
C ALA A 313 8.77 -12.48 -10.50
N MET A 314 8.95 -13.79 -10.64
CA MET A 314 7.85 -14.73 -10.87
C MET A 314 6.79 -14.65 -9.75
N TYR A 315 7.23 -14.62 -8.49
CA TYR A 315 6.35 -14.48 -7.34
C TYR A 315 5.59 -13.15 -7.35
N ARG A 316 6.30 -12.02 -7.52
CA ARG A 316 5.70 -10.68 -7.48
C ARG A 316 4.74 -10.47 -8.65
N ILE A 317 5.07 -10.94 -9.85
CA ILE A 317 4.20 -10.89 -11.02
C ILE A 317 2.93 -11.71 -10.76
N SER A 318 3.05 -12.93 -10.21
CA SER A 318 1.88 -13.75 -9.88
C SER A 318 0.96 -13.03 -8.89
N VAL A 319 1.51 -12.53 -7.78
CA VAL A 319 0.74 -11.78 -6.78
C VAL A 319 0.10 -10.52 -7.38
N LEU A 320 0.81 -9.83 -8.27
CA LEU A 320 0.34 -8.62 -8.93
C LEU A 320 -0.81 -8.92 -9.90
N VAL A 321 -0.66 -9.93 -10.76
CA VAL A 321 -1.70 -10.35 -11.71
C VAL A 321 -2.93 -10.85 -10.96
N MET A 322 -2.76 -11.68 -9.93
CA MET A 322 -3.85 -12.15 -9.06
C MET A 322 -4.67 -10.97 -8.52
N ARG A 323 -3.98 -9.96 -7.99
CA ARG A 323 -4.55 -8.76 -7.38
C ARG A 323 -5.27 -7.87 -8.39
N LEU A 324 -4.63 -7.59 -9.53
CA LEU A 324 -5.19 -6.73 -10.57
C LEU A 324 -6.39 -7.37 -11.28
N ARG A 325 -6.38 -8.69 -11.44
CA ARG A 325 -7.48 -9.44 -12.09
C ARG A 325 -8.56 -9.86 -11.10
N GLY A 326 -8.26 -9.91 -9.80
CA GLY A 326 -9.16 -10.44 -8.78
C GLY A 326 -9.50 -11.91 -9.01
N LYS A 327 -8.55 -12.69 -9.51
CA LYS A 327 -8.66 -14.12 -9.86
C LYS A 327 -7.47 -14.88 -9.30
N ASP A 328 -7.66 -16.17 -9.02
CA ASP A 328 -6.53 -17.04 -8.66
C ASP A 328 -5.57 -17.20 -9.85
N VAL A 329 -4.28 -17.39 -9.56
CA VAL A 329 -3.24 -17.50 -10.58
C VAL A 329 -2.83 -18.95 -10.76
N ILE A 330 -2.82 -19.41 -12.01
CA ILE A 330 -2.11 -20.60 -12.44
C ILE A 330 -0.78 -20.14 -13.02
N ALA A 331 0.33 -20.71 -12.57
CA ALA A 331 1.63 -20.42 -13.14
C ALA A 331 2.08 -21.56 -14.04
N LYS A 332 2.54 -21.21 -15.24
CA LYS A 332 3.09 -22.15 -16.22
C LYS A 332 4.53 -21.78 -16.53
N VAL A 333 5.40 -22.78 -16.59
CA VAL A 333 6.81 -22.58 -16.90
C VAL A 333 7.30 -23.73 -17.78
N THR A 334 7.85 -23.40 -18.94
CA THR A 334 8.63 -24.33 -19.77
C THR A 334 10.07 -23.84 -19.80
N TYR A 335 11.03 -24.73 -19.65
CA TYR A 335 12.45 -24.39 -19.78
C TYR A 335 13.23 -25.62 -20.22
N LEU A 336 14.40 -25.40 -20.84
CA LEU A 336 15.30 -26.49 -21.22
C LEU A 336 15.97 -27.03 -19.95
N SER A 337 15.66 -28.28 -19.58
CA SER A 337 16.42 -28.99 -18.55
C SER A 337 17.69 -29.56 -19.18
N PHE A 338 18.84 -29.02 -18.79
CA PHE A 338 20.10 -29.72 -18.99
C PHE A 338 20.24 -30.74 -17.88
N SER A 339 19.66 -31.93 -18.07
CA SER A 339 20.07 -33.10 -17.30
C SER A 339 21.49 -33.51 -17.74
N GLY A 340 22.47 -32.69 -17.38
CA GLY A 340 23.89 -32.92 -17.61
C GLY A 340 24.41 -33.99 -16.65
N GLY A 341 24.08 -35.24 -16.91
CA GLY A 341 24.84 -36.36 -16.38
C GLY A 341 26.18 -36.43 -17.10
N ASN A 342 27.26 -36.15 -16.37
CA ASN A 342 28.57 -36.78 -16.56
C ASN A 342 29.12 -37.17 -15.19
#